data_AF-A0A7Z9ZYN4-F1
#
_entry.id   AF-A0A7Z9ZYN4-F1
#
_cell.length_a   1.000
_cell.length_b   1.000
_cell.length_c   1.000
_cell.angle_alpha   90.00
_cell.angle_beta   90.00
_cell.angle_gamma   90.00
#
_symmetry.space_group_name_H-M   'P 1'
#
loop_
_entity.id
_entity.type
_entity.pdbx_description
1 polymer ?
#
loop_
_entity_poly.entity_id
_entity_poly.type
_entity_poly.pdbx_seq_one_letter_code
_entity_poly.pdbx_strand_id
1 'polypeptide(L)'
;MGDLLLRLQRLDRRVIYAVLAVGVAVPLLLYSIMPVTVSPTTRSLYEAIERIPKDKMVILSVDWDAATRGENEPQTEAVIRHLMKRGIRFGIISFINPWGPQFGELVARRVAKELGKRYGEDWV
;
A
#
# COMPACT_ATOMS: atom_id res chain seq x y z
N MET A 1 -4.14 42.30 -12.67
CA MET A 1 -4.55 40.93 -12.27
C MET A 1 -5.68 40.39 -13.15
N GLY A 2 -6.79 41.12 -13.37
CA GLY A 2 -7.92 40.64 -14.18
C GLY A 2 -7.60 40.27 -15.64
N ASP A 3 -6.69 41.02 -16.27
CA ASP A 3 -6.35 40.81 -17.68
C ASP A 3 -5.56 39.51 -17.95
N LEU A 4 -4.77 39.06 -16.96
CA LEU A 4 -4.06 37.78 -17.01
C LEU A 4 -5.02 36.59 -16.90
N LEU A 5 -6.02 36.70 -16.02
CA LEU A 5 -7.04 35.67 -15.81
C LEU A 5 -7.92 35.47 -17.05
N LEU A 6 -8.26 36.55 -17.76
CA LEU A 6 -9.02 36.49 -19.02
C LEU A 6 -8.21 35.83 -20.15
N ARG A 7 -6.89 36.05 -20.20
CA ARG A 7 -6.01 35.37 -21.17
C ARG A 7 -5.86 33.88 -20.87
N LEU A 8 -5.80 33.50 -19.59
CA LEU A 8 -5.75 32.10 -19.16
C LEU A 8 -7.05 31.34 -19.48
N GLN A 9 -8.22 32.00 -19.45
CA GLN A 9 -9.49 31.39 -19.84
C GLN A 9 -9.61 31.09 -21.35
N ARG A 10 -8.87 31.81 -22.20
CA ARG A 10 -8.87 31.61 -23.67
C ARG A 10 -7.82 30.62 -24.15
N LEU A 11 -7.04 30.07 -23.22
CA LEU A 11 -5.92 29.19 -23.51
C LEU A 11 -6.44 27.80 -23.88
N ASP A 12 -5.96 27.24 -24.99
CA ASP A 12 -6.38 25.91 -25.42
C ASP A 12 -6.00 24.86 -24.35
N ARG A 13 -6.98 24.05 -23.95
CA ARG A 13 -6.80 22.94 -23.00
C ARG A 13 -5.63 22.01 -23.37
N ARG A 14 -5.32 21.87 -24.66
CA ARG A 14 -4.18 21.06 -25.15
C ARG A 14 -2.85 21.58 -24.63
N VAL A 15 -2.66 22.90 -24.60
CA VAL A 15 -1.44 23.53 -24.07
C VAL A 15 -1.34 23.30 -22.57
N ILE A 16 -2.47 23.40 -21.85
CA ILE A 16 -2.54 23.11 -20.41
C ILE A 16 -2.13 21.66 -20.13
N TYR A 17 -2.70 20.68 -20.85
CA TYR A 17 -2.34 19.28 -20.68
C TYR A 17 -0.92 18.96 -21.13
N ALA A 18 -0.39 19.62 -22.16
CA ALA A 18 0.99 19.46 -22.59
C ALA A 18 1.98 19.98 -21.54
N VAL A 19 1.72 21.17 -20.97
CA VAL A 19 2.53 21.73 -19.88
C VAL A 19 2.46 20.85 -18.63
N LEU A 20 1.27 20.34 -18.28
CA LEU A 20 1.10 19.40 -17.17
C LEU A 20 1.89 18.10 -17.42
N ALA A 21 1.76 17.52 -18.62
CA ALA A 21 2.44 16.29 -18.99
C ALA A 21 3.97 16.45 -18.93
N VAL A 22 4.50 17.53 -19.48
CA VAL A 22 5.94 17.84 -19.42
C VAL A 22 6.37 18.09 -17.98
N GLY A 23 5.59 18.87 -17.21
CA GLY A 23 5.88 19.18 -15.81
C GLY A 23 5.93 17.95 -14.89
N VAL A 24 5.18 16.89 -15.21
CA VAL A 24 5.21 15.61 -14.48
C VAL A 24 6.26 14.65 -15.03
N ALA A 25 6.36 14.53 -16.36
CA ALA A 25 7.25 13.55 -17.00
C ALA A 25 8.73 13.90 -16.81
N VAL A 26 9.10 15.18 -16.94
CA VAL A 26 10.50 15.61 -16.81
C VAL A 26 11.10 15.25 -15.45
N PRO A 27 10.50 15.61 -14.29
CA PRO A 27 11.08 15.24 -13.01
C PRO A 27 11.09 13.74 -12.76
N LEU A 28 10.08 12.99 -13.24
CA LEU A 28 10.06 11.53 -13.11
C LEU A 28 11.22 10.87 -13.88
N LEU A 29 11.51 11.33 -15.10
CA LEU A 29 12.58 10.79 -15.93
C LEU A 29 13.98 11.21 -15.44
N LEU A 30 14.11 12.43 -14.89
CA LEU A 30 15.40 12.97 -14.46
C LEU A 30 15.76 12.66 -13.00
N TYR A 31 14.79 12.47 -12.11
CA TYR A 31 14.99 12.25 -10.67
C TYR A 31 14.51 10.87 -10.19
N SER A 32 14.79 9.82 -10.97
CA SER A 32 14.29 8.45 -10.74
C SER A 32 14.80 7.74 -9.47
N ILE A 33 15.72 8.31 -8.70
CA ILE A 33 16.31 7.62 -7.52
C ILE A 33 16.29 8.56 -6.31
N MET A 34 15.19 8.55 -5.58
CA MET A 34 15.18 9.05 -4.22
C MET A 34 15.69 7.95 -3.29
N PRO A 35 16.62 8.24 -2.36
CA PRO A 35 17.06 7.26 -1.37
C PRO A 35 15.85 6.83 -0.54
N VAL A 36 15.55 5.53 -0.56
CA VAL A 36 14.47 4.96 0.27
C VAL A 36 14.98 4.94 1.71
N THR A 37 14.54 5.91 2.51
CA THR A 37 14.85 5.94 3.94
C THR A 37 13.74 5.23 4.72
N VAL A 38 14.12 4.50 5.77
CA VAL A 38 13.14 3.88 6.66
C VAL A 38 12.55 4.97 7.53
N SER A 39 11.25 5.24 7.36
CA SER A 39 10.56 6.22 8.17
C SER A 39 10.43 5.75 9.63
N PRO A 40 10.32 6.66 10.61
CA PRO A 40 10.07 6.28 12.00
C PRO A 40 8.82 5.41 12.17
N THR A 41 7.77 5.65 11.37
CA THR A 41 6.53 4.86 11.42
C THR A 41 6.72 3.45 10.88
N THR A 42 7.46 3.28 9.77
CA THR A 42 7.82 1.96 9.25
C THR A 42 8.65 1.16 10.26
N ARG A 43 9.65 1.79 10.89
CA ARG A 43 10.46 1.13 11.93
C ARG A 43 9.59 0.73 13.13
N SER A 44 8.69 1.61 13.57
CA SER A 44 7.81 1.35 14.71
C SER A 44 6.88 0.17 14.45
N LEU A 45 6.30 0.06 13.25
CA LEU A 45 5.47 -1.09 12.86
C LEU A 45 6.28 -2.40 12.85
N TYR A 46 7.48 -2.38 12.26
CA TYR A 46 8.37 -3.54 12.23
C TYR A 46 8.67 -4.04 13.65
N GLU A 47 9.08 -3.13 14.53
CA GLU A 47 9.39 -3.45 15.93
C GLU A 47 8.15 -3.90 16.70
N ALA A 48 6.98 -3.33 16.42
CA ALA A 48 5.72 -3.75 17.02
C ALA A 48 5.42 -5.22 16.68
N ILE A 49 5.59 -5.63 15.42
CA ILE A 49 5.43 -7.02 14.98
C ILE A 49 6.47 -7.93 15.66
N GLU A 50 7.73 -7.49 15.75
CA GLU A 50 8.80 -8.27 16.40
C GLU A 50 8.55 -8.51 17.90
N ARG A 51 7.84 -7.62 18.58
CA ARG A 51 7.53 -7.76 20.01
C ARG A 51 6.33 -8.65 20.29
N ILE A 52 5.59 -9.10 19.27
CA ILE A 52 4.40 -9.94 19.45
C ILE A 52 4.81 -11.34 19.94
N PRO A 53 4.27 -11.82 21.09
CA PRO A 53 4.48 -13.19 21.55
C PRO A 53 3.87 -14.22 20.58
N LYS A 54 4.54 -15.36 20.37
CA LYS A 54 4.12 -16.37 19.38
C LYS A 54 2.80 -17.07 19.71
N ASP A 55 2.37 -17.05 20.97
CA ASP A 55 1.10 -17.60 21.44
C ASP A 55 -0.09 -16.66 21.18
N LYS A 56 0.15 -15.43 20.71
CA LYS A 56 -0.89 -14.45 20.41
C LYS A 56 -1.26 -14.46 18.92
N MET A 57 -2.51 -14.08 18.67
CA MET A 57 -3.05 -13.89 17.34
C MET A 57 -3.20 -12.41 17.03
N VAL A 58 -2.90 -12.02 15.79
CA VAL A 58 -3.07 -10.65 15.28
C VAL A 58 -4.38 -10.54 14.51
N ILE A 59 -5.09 -9.43 14.68
CA ILE A 59 -6.19 -9.06 13.80
C ILE A 59 -5.65 -8.05 12.79
N LEU A 60 -5.65 -8.42 11.52
CA LEU A 60 -5.19 -7.59 10.42
C LEU A 60 -6.41 -7.01 9.70
N SER A 61 -6.64 -5.72 9.86
CA SER A 61 -7.68 -5.02 9.10
C SER A 61 -7.16 -4.64 7.72
N VAL A 62 -7.93 -4.97 6.69
CA VAL A 62 -7.63 -4.65 5.30
C VAL A 62 -8.72 -3.73 4.77
N ASP A 63 -8.48 -2.42 4.86
CA ASP A 63 -9.46 -1.38 4.53
C ASP A 63 -9.04 -0.57 3.30
N TRP A 64 -8.89 -1.23 2.15
CA TRP A 64 -8.57 -0.57 0.88
C TRP A 64 -9.40 -1.11 -0.28
N ASP A 65 -9.44 -0.36 -1.38
CA ASP A 65 -10.25 -0.64 -2.57
C ASP A 65 -9.41 -0.74 -3.85
N ALA A 66 -10.06 -1.04 -4.98
CA ALA A 66 -9.39 -1.17 -6.27
C ALA A 66 -8.65 0.10 -6.71
N ALA A 67 -9.15 1.29 -6.33
CA ALA A 67 -8.54 2.57 -6.70
C ALA A 67 -7.22 2.82 -5.96
N THR A 68 -7.08 2.29 -4.75
CA THR A 68 -5.90 2.46 -3.88
C THR A 68 -4.99 1.22 -3.84
N ARG A 69 -5.35 0.18 -4.59
CA ARG A 69 -4.64 -1.11 -4.65
C ARG A 69 -3.14 -0.99 -4.94
N GLY A 70 -2.75 -0.07 -5.83
CA GLY A 70 -1.37 0.09 -6.26
C GLY A 70 -0.40 0.41 -5.11
N GLU A 71 -0.89 1.09 -4.08
CA GLU A 71 -0.12 1.42 -2.88
C GLU A 71 -0.36 0.40 -1.75
N ASN A 72 -1.61 -0.02 -1.55
CA ASN A 72 -2.01 -0.76 -0.34
C ASN A 72 -1.77 -2.27 -0.41
N GLU A 73 -1.85 -2.89 -1.59
CA GLU A 73 -1.56 -4.33 -1.75
C GLU A 73 -0.11 -4.68 -1.32
N PRO A 74 0.95 -4.00 -1.81
CA PRO A 74 2.31 -4.34 -1.41
C PRO A 74 2.59 -4.08 0.08
N GLN A 75 1.95 -3.09 0.70
CA GLN A 75 2.04 -2.85 2.15
C GLN A 75 1.40 -4.00 2.93
N THR A 76 0.20 -4.43 2.53
CA THR A 76 -0.50 -5.57 3.12
C THR A 76 0.34 -6.84 3.00
N GLU A 77 0.95 -7.06 1.82
CA GLU A 77 1.84 -8.19 1.58
C GLU A 77 3.06 -8.19 2.51
N ALA A 78 3.70 -7.03 2.70
CA ALA A 78 4.86 -6.90 3.58
C ALA A 78 4.52 -7.30 5.03
N VAL A 79 3.38 -6.84 5.55
CA VAL A 79 2.91 -7.17 6.91
C VAL A 79 2.59 -8.66 7.03
N ILE A 80 1.81 -9.22 6.10
CA ILE A 80 1.45 -10.65 6.09
C ILE A 80 2.71 -11.52 6.03
N ARG A 81 3.65 -11.18 5.15
CA ARG A 81 4.90 -11.92 5.00
C ARG A 81 5.73 -11.86 6.28
N HIS A 82 5.77 -10.71 6.96
CA HIS A 82 6.46 -10.55 8.23
C HIS A 82 5.84 -11.44 9.33
N LEU A 83 4.52 -11.40 9.48
CA LEU A 83 3.77 -12.25 10.42
C LEU A 83 4.00 -13.74 10.16
N MET A 84 3.90 -14.17 8.90
CA MET A 84 4.10 -15.57 8.49
C MET A 84 5.53 -16.05 8.74
N LYS A 85 6.55 -15.25 8.42
CA LYS A 85 7.97 -15.59 8.70
C LYS A 85 8.23 -15.72 10.19
N ARG A 86 7.56 -14.89 11.00
CA ARG A 86 7.59 -14.94 12.48
C ARG A 86 6.82 -16.12 13.08
N GLY A 87 5.96 -16.77 12.30
CA GLY A 87 5.05 -17.81 12.78
C GLY A 87 3.95 -17.27 13.69
N ILE A 88 3.57 -16.00 13.52
CA ILE A 88 2.47 -15.37 14.27
C ILE A 88 1.17 -15.65 13.52
N ARG A 89 0.18 -16.20 14.24
CA ARG A 89 -1.16 -16.43 13.67
C ARG A 89 -1.88 -15.10 13.46
N PHE A 90 -2.63 -14.95 12.39
CA PHE A 90 -3.43 -13.76 12.18
C PHE A 90 -4.79 -14.04 11.54
N GLY A 91 -5.74 -13.15 11.80
CA GLY A 91 -7.08 -13.16 11.22
C GLY A 91 -7.30 -11.91 10.39
N ILE A 92 -7.90 -12.05 9.21
CA ILE A 92 -8.18 -10.92 8.32
C ILE A 92 -9.61 -10.42 8.55
N ILE A 93 -9.74 -9.13 8.79
CA ILE A 93 -11.05 -8.46 8.87
C ILE A 93 -11.05 -7.18 8.03
N SER A 94 -12.20 -6.53 7.98
CA SER A 94 -12.33 -5.17 7.47
C SER A 94 -13.41 -4.46 8.27
N PHE A 95 -13.15 -3.20 8.61
CA PHE A 95 -14.09 -2.36 9.34
C PHE A 95 -14.88 -1.43 8.42
N ILE A 96 -14.33 -1.10 7.25
CA ILE A 96 -14.86 -0.06 6.38
C ILE A 96 -15.28 -0.65 5.03
N ASN A 97 -14.43 -1.48 4.42
CA ASN A 97 -14.67 -1.98 3.06
C ASN A 97 -15.08 -3.46 3.05
N PRO A 98 -16.29 -3.84 2.64
CA PRO A 98 -16.71 -5.24 2.62
C PRO A 98 -15.84 -6.15 1.71
N TRP A 99 -15.15 -5.58 0.71
CA TRP A 99 -14.22 -6.31 -0.17
C TRP A 99 -12.82 -6.52 0.45
N GLY A 100 -12.52 -5.79 1.53
CA GLY A 100 -11.25 -5.82 2.24
C GLY A 100 -10.75 -7.22 2.60
N PRO A 101 -11.57 -8.08 3.23
CA PRO A 101 -11.14 -9.42 3.62
C PRO A 101 -10.76 -10.29 2.41
N GLN A 102 -11.49 -10.16 1.29
CA GLN A 102 -11.19 -10.91 0.06
C GLN A 102 -9.86 -10.47 -0.55
N PHE A 103 -9.57 -9.16 -0.55
CA PHE A 103 -8.28 -8.66 -0.99
C PHE A 103 -7.13 -9.14 -0.10
N GLY A 104 -7.32 -9.07 1.23
CA GLY A 104 -6.35 -9.61 2.19
C GLY A 104 -6.11 -11.10 2.01
N GLU A 105 -7.17 -11.88 1.80
CA GLU A 105 -7.11 -13.32 1.57
C GLU A 105 -6.31 -13.67 0.30
N LEU A 106 -6.51 -12.93 -0.80
CA LEU A 106 -5.74 -13.14 -2.04
C LEU A 106 -4.23 -12.94 -1.82
N VAL A 107 -3.86 -11.93 -1.04
CA VAL A 107 -2.46 -11.66 -0.67
C VAL A 107 -1.95 -12.77 0.26
N ALA A 108 -2.72 -13.11 1.29
CA ALA A 108 -2.35 -14.16 2.25
C ALA A 108 -2.15 -15.51 1.59
N ARG A 109 -3.02 -15.93 0.66
CA ARG A 109 -2.88 -17.18 -0.10
C ARG A 109 -1.59 -17.20 -0.93
N ARG A 110 -1.27 -16.08 -1.59
CA ARG A 110 -0.04 -15.94 -2.40
C ARG A 110 1.20 -16.12 -1.53
N VAL A 111 1.30 -15.34 -0.46
CA VAL A 111 2.45 -15.39 0.47
C VAL A 111 2.52 -16.73 1.20
N ALA A 112 1.38 -17.30 1.59
CA ALA A 112 1.32 -18.61 2.24
C ALA A 112 1.87 -19.71 1.35
N LYS A 113 1.53 -19.69 0.05
CA LYS A 113 2.06 -20.65 -0.93
C LYS A 113 3.57 -20.57 -1.05
N GLU A 114 4.14 -19.36 -1.03
CA GLU A 114 5.58 -19.14 -1.09
C GLU A 114 6.31 -19.60 0.19
N LEU A 115 5.68 -19.43 1.35
CA LEU A 115 6.29 -19.73 2.66
C LEU A 115 5.87 -21.10 3.23
N GLY A 116 5.07 -21.89 2.52
CA GLY A 116 4.58 -23.19 2.98
C GLY A 116 3.62 -23.10 4.17
N LYS A 117 2.84 -22.01 4.28
CA LYS A 117 1.87 -21.77 5.36
C LYS A 117 0.48 -22.29 5.01
N ARG A 118 -0.31 -22.64 6.03
CA ARG A 118 -1.62 -23.28 5.89
C ARG A 118 -2.75 -22.42 6.43
N TYR A 119 -3.82 -22.31 5.66
CA TYR A 119 -5.07 -21.70 6.10
C TYR A 119 -5.71 -22.53 7.22
N GLY A 120 -6.30 -21.88 8.21
CA GLY A 120 -6.84 -22.52 9.42
C GLY A 120 -5.80 -22.81 10.52
N GLU A 121 -4.54 -23.01 10.14
CA GLU A 121 -3.43 -23.20 11.08
C GLU A 121 -2.68 -21.89 11.31
N ASP A 122 -2.03 -21.33 10.28
CA ASP A 122 -1.21 -20.12 10.39
C ASP A 122 -2.02 -18.83 10.21
N TRP A 123 -3.16 -18.87 9.51
CA TRP A 123 -3.99 -17.67 9.26
C TRP A 123 -5.44 -18.04 8.96
N VAL A 124 -6.37 -17.10 9.23
CA VAL A 124 -7.81 -17.22 8.98
C VAL A 124 -8.43 -15.95 8.41
#